data_AF-A0A529Q289-F1
#
_entry.id   AF-A0A529Q289-F1
#
_cell.length_a   1.000
_cell.length_b   1.000
_cell.length_c   1.000
_cell.angle_alpha   90.00
_cell.angle_beta   90.00
_cell.angle_gamma   90.00
#
_symmetry.space_group_name_H-M   'P 1'
#
loop_
_entity.id
_entity.type
_entity.pdbx_description
1 polymer ?
#
loop_
_entity_poly.entity_id
_entity_poly.type
_entity_poly.pdbx_seq_one_letter_code
_entity_poly.pdbx_strand_id
1 'polypeptide(L)' 'GIVELGKDGSPSRFESIAVDYDHEAAAKQAEQAGRPEWARALRTGFIKD' A
#
# COMPACT_ATOMS: atom_id res chain seq x y z
N GLY A 1 0.28 5.95 -6.50
CA GLY A 1 -0.16 6.46 -7.81
C GLY A 1 -0.04 7.96 -7.81
N ILE A 2 0.01 8.56 -8.99
CA ILE A 2 0.11 10.01 -9.17
C ILE A 2 -1.17 10.48 -9.88
N VAL A 3 -1.73 11.59 -9.40
CA VAL A 3 -2.86 12.26 -10.04
C VAL A 3 -2.42 13.63 -10.50
N GLU A 4 -2.65 13.92 -11.78
CA GLU A 4 -2.47 15.26 -12.32
C GLU A 4 -3.84 15.94 -12.40
N LEU A 5 -3.91 17.20 -11.96
CA LEU A 5 -5.11 18.03 -12.05
C LEU A 5 -5.00 19.01 -13.22
N GLY A 6 -6.11 19.19 -13.94
CA GLY A 6 -6.27 20.20 -14.97
C GLY A 6 -6.38 21.62 -14.39
N LYS A 7 -6.39 22.62 -15.27
CA LYS A 7 -6.51 24.04 -14.89
C LYS A 7 -7.81 24.38 -14.17
N ASP A 8 -8.84 23.57 -14.35
CA ASP A 8 -10.14 23.67 -13.68
C ASP A 8 -10.19 22.88 -12.35
N GLY A 9 -9.07 22.28 -11.94
CA GLY A 9 -8.97 21.47 -10.72
C GLY A 9 -9.53 20.05 -10.86
N SER A 10 -10.02 19.67 -12.04
CA SER A 10 -10.51 18.31 -12.28
C SER A 10 -9.35 17.33 -12.54
N PRO A 11 -9.46 16.03 -12.20
CA PRO A 11 -8.42 15.05 -12.51
C PRO A 11 -8.28 14.88 -14.03
N SER A 12 -7.09 15.19 -14.55
CA SER A 12 -6.80 15.08 -15.99
C SER A 12 -6.06 13.79 -16.34
N ARG A 13 -5.28 13.24 -15.41
CA ARG A 13 -4.55 11.98 -15.59
C ARG A 13 -4.39 11.25 -14.26
N PHE A 14 -4.46 9.92 -14.33
CA PHE A 14 -4.15 9.03 -13.24
C PHE A 14 -3.11 8.00 -13.68
N GLU A 15 -2.06 7.83 -12.90
CA GLU A 15 -1.05 6.79 -13.13
C GLU A 15 -0.89 5.89 -11.90
N SER A 16 -1.10 4.60 -12.12
CA SER A 16 -0.83 3.55 -11.14
C SER A 16 0.64 3.16 -11.20
N ILE A 17 1.33 3.31 -10.08
CA ILE A 17 2.72 2.88 -9.92
C ILE A 17 2.73 1.73 -8.92
N ALA A 18 3.15 0.56 -9.37
CA ALA A 18 3.48 -0.55 -8.50
C ALA A 18 4.94 -0.40 -8.07
N VAL A 19 5.16 -0.30 -6.76
CA VAL A 19 6.51 -0.26 -6.18
C VAL A 19 6.83 -1.66 -5.72
N ASP A 20 7.93 -2.21 -6.23
CA ASP A 20 8.47 -3.47 -5.71
C ASP A 20 9.15 -3.20 -4.37
N TYR A 21 8.70 -3.90 -3.33
CA TYR A 21 9.24 -3.77 -1.98
C TYR A 21 9.17 -5.12 -1.27
N ASP A 22 10.05 -5.32 -0.29
CA ASP A 22 10.08 -6.54 0.51
C ASP A 22 8.91 -6.56 1.51
N HIS A 23 7.81 -7.12 1.05
CA HIS A 23 6.59 -7.31 1.82
C HIS A 23 6.79 -8.27 3.01
N GLU A 24 7.75 -9.20 2.93
CA GLU A 24 8.07 -10.11 4.03
C GLU A 24 8.83 -9.39 5.15
N ALA A 25 9.77 -8.51 4.80
CA ALA A 25 10.45 -7.65 5.77
C ALA A 25 9.45 -6.73 6.48
N ALA A 26 8.54 -6.11 5.73
CA ALA A 26 7.47 -5.28 6.29
C ALA A 26 6.55 -6.08 7.22
N ALA A 27 6.17 -7.30 6.83
CA ALA A 27 5.35 -8.16 7.67
C ALA A 27 6.05 -8.58 8.96
N LYS A 28 7.33 -8.95 8.90
CA LYS A 28 8.14 -9.26 10.10
C LYS A 28 8.22 -8.08 11.05
N GLN A 29 8.38 -6.87 10.52
CA GLN A 29 8.37 -5.66 11.34
C GLN A 29 7.01 -5.44 12.02
N ALA A 30 5.90 -5.71 11.34
CA ALA A 30 4.57 -5.64 11.94
C ALA A 30 4.37 -6.68 13.07
N GLU A 31 4.89 -7.91 12.92
CA GLU A 31 4.87 -8.91 14.00
C GLU A 31 5.69 -8.46 15.21
N GLN A 32 6.89 -7.94 14.97
CA GLN A 32 7.76 -7.40 16.03
C GLN A 32 7.12 -6.21 16.75
N ALA A 33 6.33 -5.40 16.04
CA ALA A 33 5.58 -4.28 16.60
C ALA A 33 4.27 -4.71 17.30
N GLY A 34 3.96 -6.01 17.36
CA GLY A 34 2.75 -6.52 18.01
C GLY A 34 1.45 -6.24 17.22
N ARG A 35 1.55 -6.14 15.89
CA ARG A 35 0.42 -5.96 14.95
C ARG A 35 0.28 -7.19 14.05
N PRO A 36 -0.13 -8.35 14.60
CA PRO A 36 -0.22 -9.62 13.84
C PRO A 36 -1.22 -9.55 12.67
N GLU A 37 -2.26 -8.72 12.77
CA GLU A 37 -3.23 -8.47 11.71
C GLU A 37 -2.59 -7.76 10.51
N TRP A 38 -1.69 -6.80 10.76
CA TRP A 38 -0.93 -6.13 9.71
C TRP A 38 0.11 -7.05 9.10
N ALA A 39 0.77 -7.89 9.90
CA ALA A 39 1.70 -8.90 9.38
C ALA A 39 1.02 -9.86 8.39
N ARG A 40 -0.18 -10.35 8.74
CA ARG A 40 -0.97 -11.18 7.83
C ARG A 40 -1.36 -10.41 6.57
N ALA A 41 -1.81 -9.17 6.71
CA ALA A 41 -2.21 -8.35 5.58
C ALA A 41 -1.04 -8.09 4.61
N LEU A 42 0.15 -7.81 5.14
CA LEU A 42 1.35 -7.56 4.35
C LEU A 42 1.85 -8.81 3.62
N ARG A 43 1.76 -10.01 4.24
CA ARG A 43 2.15 -11.27 3.56
C ARG A 43 1.14 -11.74 2.52
N THR A 44 -0.14 -11.57 2.79
CA THR A 44 -1.20 -12.23 2.01
C THR A 44 -1.93 -11.28 1.08
N GLY A 45 -1.81 -9.96 1.29
CA GLY A 45 -2.62 -8.95 0.60
C GLY A 45 -4.08 -8.89 1.07
N PHE A 46 -4.48 -9.66 2.09
CA PHE A 46 -5.86 -9.71 2.57
C PHE A 46 -5.96 -9.22 4.02
N ILE A 47 -6.78 -8.17 4.23
CA ILE A 47 -7.25 -7.76 5.56
C ILE A 47 -8.54 -8.56 5.86
N LYS A 48 -8.66 -9.08 7.08
CA LYS A 48 -9.92 -9.68 7.57
C LYS A 48 -10.71 -8.55 8.24
N ASP A 49 -11.95 -8.32 7.79
CA ASP A 49 -12.95 -7.51 8.49
C ASP A 49 -13.28 -8.08 9.88
#